data_AF-A0A947TNP7-F1
#
_entry.id   AF-A0A947TNP7-F1
#
_cell.length_a   1.000
_cell.length_b   1.000
_cell.length_c   1.000
_cell.angle_alpha   90.00
_cell.angle_beta   90.00
_cell.angle_gamma   90.00
#
_symmetry.space_group_name_H-M   'P 1'
#
loop_
_entity.id
_entity.type
_entity.pdbx_description
1 polymer ?
#
loop_
_entity_poly.entity_id
_entity_poly.type
_entity_poly.pdbx_seq_one_letter_code
_entity_poly.pdbx_strand_id
1 'polypeptide(L)'
;MPEPCIIVPIIYHHEWADGFGARGWKLEAAIDDPEVIAATSETGLRIPTSVLIHDILDHHLCGLPLSGHRNEAIALHQLSLRTGSDPRPDLIQMVDEDIMHGRVIGESMHAFLPEHLRARLPGGLTDDKDIAEHLIHHLGWEKLHQALTQHMANIGREGASEARNRYQSSGLDYARRSALGLAMQTLFERADALAEGADWEKGQGRFLLMNDDCELRIEVPQPLRFNMP
;
A
#
# COMPACT_ATOMS: atom_id res chain seq x y z
N MET A 1 11.60 10.19 -28.81
CA MET A 1 12.17 9.41 -27.70
C MET A 1 11.33 8.14 -27.58
N PRO A 2 11.90 6.96 -27.28
CA PRO A 2 11.09 5.78 -27.02
C PRO A 2 10.11 6.08 -25.87
N GLU A 3 8.89 5.55 -25.96
CA GLU A 3 7.92 5.68 -24.87
C GLU A 3 8.50 5.08 -23.58
N PRO A 4 8.26 5.71 -22.42
CA PRO A 4 8.71 5.18 -21.15
C PRO A 4 8.01 3.84 -20.90
N CYS A 5 8.80 2.83 -20.55
CA CYS A 5 8.33 1.51 -20.16
C CYS A 5 8.88 1.22 -18.77
N ILE A 6 8.00 1.27 -17.77
CA ILE A 6 8.34 0.96 -16.38
C ILE A 6 8.06 -0.50 -16.12
N ILE A 7 9.04 -1.22 -15.59
CA ILE A 7 8.92 -2.64 -15.26
C ILE A 7 8.76 -2.77 -13.75
N VAL A 8 7.64 -3.35 -13.31
CA VAL A 8 7.34 -3.57 -11.89
C VAL A 8 7.25 -5.08 -11.63
N PRO A 9 8.27 -5.69 -11.01
CA PRO A 9 8.28 -7.12 -10.70
C PRO A 9 7.34 -7.45 -9.54
N ILE A 10 6.62 -8.57 -9.68
CA ILE A 10 5.70 -9.12 -8.69
C ILE A 10 5.98 -10.62 -8.48
N ILE A 11 5.74 -11.10 -7.27
CA ILE A 11 5.99 -12.48 -6.87
C ILE A 11 4.71 -13.05 -6.28
N TYR A 12 4.39 -14.28 -6.66
CA TYR A 12 3.29 -15.05 -6.11
C TYR A 12 3.81 -16.16 -5.23
N HIS A 13 3.24 -16.35 -4.05
CA HIS A 13 3.36 -17.59 -3.28
C HIS A 13 1.95 -18.09 -2.90
N HIS A 14 1.82 -19.42 -2.82
CA HIS A 14 0.63 -20.07 -2.27
C HIS A 14 0.43 -19.77 -0.78
N GLU A 15 1.53 -19.57 -0.05
CA GLU A 15 1.52 -19.21 1.36
C GLU A 15 2.70 -18.26 1.66
N TRP A 16 2.40 -17.17 2.36
CA TRP A 16 3.38 -16.18 2.80
C TRP A 16 3.66 -16.31 4.30
N ALA A 17 4.94 -16.16 4.68
CA ALA A 17 5.36 -16.13 6.08
C ALA A 17 5.22 -14.71 6.69
N ASP A 18 4.11 -14.03 6.40
CA ASP A 18 3.81 -12.66 6.84
C ASP A 18 2.87 -12.61 8.05
N GLY A 19 2.70 -13.75 8.74
CA GLY A 19 1.80 -13.88 9.90
C GLY A 19 0.34 -14.15 9.53
N PHE A 20 -0.06 -13.93 8.27
CA PHE A 20 -1.40 -14.28 7.79
C PHE A 20 -1.44 -15.63 7.07
N GLY A 21 -0.32 -16.07 6.47
CA GLY A 21 -0.29 -17.35 5.74
C GLY A 21 -1.18 -17.34 4.49
N ALA A 22 -1.56 -16.16 4.01
CA ALA A 22 -2.49 -16.04 2.90
C ALA A 22 -1.79 -16.28 1.55
N ARG A 23 -2.53 -16.80 0.58
CA ARG A 23 -2.09 -16.85 -0.83
C ARG A 23 -2.04 -15.44 -1.41
N GLY A 24 -1.18 -15.22 -2.40
CA GLY A 24 -1.30 -14.04 -3.25
C GLY A 24 0.02 -13.49 -3.77
N TRP A 25 -0.06 -12.28 -4.30
CA TRP A 25 1.00 -11.58 -4.98
C TRP A 25 1.51 -10.40 -4.16
N LYS A 26 2.82 -10.15 -4.20
CA LYS A 26 3.48 -8.96 -3.64
C LYS A 26 4.38 -8.32 -4.69
N LEU A 27 4.71 -7.04 -4.52
CA LEU A 27 5.86 -6.46 -5.22
C LEU A 27 7.12 -7.16 -4.76
N GLU A 28 8.05 -7.43 -5.68
CA GLU A 28 9.34 -8.06 -5.33
C GLU A 28 10.09 -7.23 -4.26
N ALA A 29 9.98 -5.91 -4.33
CA ALA A 29 10.56 -4.99 -3.36
C ALA A 29 9.95 -5.08 -1.94
N ALA A 30 8.84 -5.79 -1.77
CA ALA A 30 8.10 -5.90 -0.51
C ALA A 30 8.15 -7.30 0.13
N ILE A 31 8.91 -8.24 -0.45
CA ILE A 31 8.95 -9.65 0.01
C ILE A 31 9.34 -9.76 1.49
N ASP A 32 10.30 -8.94 1.92
CA ASP A 32 10.84 -8.97 3.28
C ASP A 32 10.16 -7.97 4.22
N ASP A 33 9.12 -7.26 3.75
CA ASP A 33 8.36 -6.33 4.59
C ASP A 33 7.18 -7.06 5.25
N PRO A 34 7.23 -7.30 6.58
CA PRO A 34 6.18 -8.04 7.28
C PRO A 34 4.87 -7.25 7.41
N GLU A 35 4.89 -5.93 7.20
CA GLU A 35 3.70 -5.08 7.26
C GLU A 35 2.96 -5.02 5.92
N VAL A 36 3.56 -5.55 4.84
CA VAL A 36 2.92 -5.63 3.52
C VAL A 36 2.33 -7.02 3.32
N ILE A 37 1.01 -7.11 3.19
CA ILE A 37 0.30 -8.36 3.02
C ILE A 37 0.27 -8.82 1.56
N ALA A 38 0.07 -10.12 1.34
CA ALA A 38 -0.16 -10.65 0.01
C ALA A 38 -1.53 -10.23 -0.53
N ALA A 39 -1.60 -9.87 -1.81
CA ALA A 39 -2.83 -9.45 -2.46
C ALA A 39 -3.30 -10.48 -3.49
N THR A 40 -4.60 -10.80 -3.46
CA THR A 40 -5.28 -11.48 -4.56
C THR A 40 -5.82 -10.44 -5.54
N SER A 41 -6.41 -10.91 -6.63
CA SER A 41 -7.14 -10.03 -7.57
C SER A 41 -8.43 -9.44 -7.01
N GLU A 42 -8.85 -9.82 -5.79
CA GLU A 42 -10.07 -9.32 -5.18
C GLU A 42 -10.04 -7.80 -4.97
N THR A 43 -11.17 -7.18 -5.27
CA THR A 43 -11.39 -5.74 -5.11
C THR A 43 -12.33 -5.48 -3.94
N GLY A 44 -12.18 -4.32 -3.28
CA GLY A 44 -13.16 -3.87 -2.31
C GLY A 44 -14.51 -3.50 -2.95
N LEU A 45 -15.54 -3.28 -2.12
CA LEU A 45 -16.89 -2.93 -2.58
C LEU A 45 -16.95 -1.59 -3.35
N ARG A 46 -16.00 -0.68 -3.11
CA ARG A 46 -16.02 0.70 -3.60
C ARG A 46 -14.84 1.06 -4.50
N ILE A 47 -13.74 0.31 -4.42
CA ILE A 47 -12.51 0.59 -5.15
C ILE A 47 -12.36 -0.52 -6.19
N PRO A 48 -12.34 -0.21 -7.50
CA PRO A 48 -12.37 -1.21 -8.56
C PRO A 48 -11.00 -1.81 -8.88
N THR A 49 -10.04 -1.71 -7.95
CA THR A 49 -8.69 -2.23 -8.09
C THR A 49 -8.24 -2.86 -6.78
N SER A 50 -7.49 -3.96 -6.85
CA SER A 50 -6.98 -4.69 -5.69
C SER A 50 -5.88 -3.93 -4.96
N VAL A 51 -5.49 -4.46 -3.79
CA VAL A 51 -4.37 -3.97 -2.98
C VAL A 51 -3.07 -3.94 -3.81
N LEU A 52 -2.79 -4.96 -4.63
CA LEU A 52 -1.57 -4.97 -5.46
C LEU A 52 -1.52 -3.76 -6.42
N ILE A 53 -2.65 -3.39 -7.01
CA ILE A 53 -2.69 -2.25 -7.94
C ILE A 53 -2.51 -0.94 -7.19
N HIS A 54 -3.04 -0.85 -5.98
CA HIS A 54 -2.80 0.27 -5.07
C HIS A 54 -1.31 0.40 -4.72
N ASP A 55 -0.68 -0.69 -4.28
CA ASP A 55 0.75 -0.75 -3.96
C ASP A 55 1.63 -0.28 -5.13
N ILE A 56 1.28 -0.67 -6.36
CA ILE A 56 2.05 -0.26 -7.55
C ILE A 56 1.81 1.23 -7.86
N LEU A 57 0.55 1.65 -8.03
CA LEU A 57 0.23 2.97 -8.59
C LEU A 57 0.32 4.10 -7.58
N ASP A 58 -0.01 3.82 -6.33
CA ASP A 58 -0.22 4.82 -5.29
C ASP A 58 0.93 4.84 -4.27
N HIS A 59 1.68 3.74 -4.10
CA HIS A 59 2.97 3.72 -3.37
C HIS A 59 4.19 3.73 -4.30
N HIS A 60 4.45 2.62 -4.98
CA HIS A 60 5.73 2.35 -5.64
C HIS A 60 6.09 3.40 -6.69
N LEU A 61 5.17 3.66 -7.63
CA LEU A 61 5.39 4.69 -8.65
C LEU A 61 5.37 6.11 -8.08
N CYS A 62 4.71 6.32 -6.94
CA CYS A 62 4.76 7.58 -6.20
C CYS A 62 6.04 7.71 -5.35
N GLY A 63 6.93 6.70 -5.38
CA GLY A 63 8.17 6.67 -4.62
C GLY A 63 7.98 6.65 -3.10
N LEU A 64 6.88 6.08 -2.63
CA LEU A 64 6.59 5.89 -1.22
C LEU A 64 7.00 4.47 -0.81
N PRO A 65 7.60 4.27 0.38
CA PRO A 65 7.65 2.95 0.99
C PRO A 65 6.24 2.35 1.10
N LEU A 66 6.13 1.03 0.99
CA LEU A 66 4.84 0.34 1.07
C LEU A 66 4.29 0.31 2.50
N SER A 67 5.16 0.21 3.50
CA SER A 67 4.78 0.26 4.91
C SER A 67 4.89 1.67 5.50
N GLY A 68 4.16 1.86 6.60
CA GLY A 68 4.22 3.05 7.46
C GLY A 68 3.03 3.98 7.29
N HIS A 69 2.44 4.40 8.42
CA HIS A 69 1.18 5.15 8.44
C HIS A 69 1.23 6.48 7.68
N ARG A 70 2.38 7.17 7.68
CA ARG A 70 2.55 8.40 6.92
C ARG A 70 2.51 8.14 5.41
N ASN A 71 3.17 7.08 4.96
CA ASN A 71 3.23 6.72 3.55
C ASN A 71 1.85 6.26 3.07
N GLU A 72 1.18 5.42 3.87
CA GLU A 72 -0.19 4.95 3.64
C GLU A 72 -1.18 6.13 3.54
N ALA A 73 -1.09 7.12 4.43
CA ALA A 73 -1.96 8.29 4.36
C ALA A 73 -1.79 9.07 3.04
N ILE A 74 -0.58 9.14 2.49
CA ILE A 74 -0.31 9.77 1.19
C ILE A 74 -0.84 8.89 0.06
N ALA A 75 -0.58 7.58 0.11
CA ALA A 75 -1.03 6.65 -0.91
C ALA A 75 -2.57 6.55 -0.98
N LEU A 76 -3.27 6.51 0.16
CA LEU A 76 -4.74 6.54 0.20
C LEU A 76 -5.30 7.85 -0.40
N HIS A 77 -4.59 8.97 -0.24
CA HIS A 77 -4.96 10.19 -0.93
C HIS A 77 -4.71 10.09 -2.45
N GLN A 78 -3.61 9.48 -2.89
CA GLN A 78 -3.35 9.20 -4.31
C GLN A 78 -4.42 8.29 -4.92
N LEU A 79 -4.83 7.26 -4.19
CA LEU A 79 -5.90 6.32 -4.53
C LEU A 79 -7.24 7.05 -4.65
N SER A 80 -7.57 7.92 -3.68
CA SER A 80 -8.77 8.76 -3.71
C SER A 80 -8.80 9.66 -4.95
N LEU A 81 -7.68 10.32 -5.28
CA LEU A 81 -7.57 11.12 -6.51
C LEU A 81 -7.72 10.28 -7.79
N ARG A 82 -7.30 9.02 -7.76
CA ARG A 82 -7.37 8.09 -8.90
C ARG A 82 -8.76 7.49 -9.09
N THR A 83 -9.49 7.21 -8.01
CA THR A 83 -10.72 6.39 -8.04
C THR A 83 -11.97 7.14 -7.63
N GLY A 84 -11.82 8.32 -7.03
CA GLY A 84 -12.92 9.06 -6.41
C GLY A 84 -13.39 8.48 -5.07
N SER A 85 -12.68 7.50 -4.51
CA SER A 85 -13.01 6.93 -3.19
C SER A 85 -12.80 7.96 -2.07
N ASP A 86 -13.54 7.80 -0.97
CA ASP A 86 -13.26 8.51 0.28
C ASP A 86 -12.23 7.70 1.08
N PRO A 87 -11.02 8.25 1.36
CA PRO A 87 -10.00 7.54 2.13
C PRO A 87 -10.31 7.51 3.63
N ARG A 88 -11.30 8.28 4.10
CA ARG A 88 -11.56 8.45 5.53
C ARG A 88 -11.87 7.15 6.29
N PRO A 89 -12.62 6.17 5.75
CA PRO A 89 -12.83 4.90 6.44
C PRO A 89 -11.51 4.17 6.72
N ASP A 90 -10.61 4.09 5.74
CA ASP A 90 -9.31 3.41 5.90
C ASP A 90 -8.41 4.16 6.88
N LEU A 91 -8.42 5.50 6.85
CA LEU A 91 -7.71 6.33 7.82
C LEU A 91 -8.24 6.14 9.25
N ILE A 92 -9.56 6.00 9.43
CA ILE A 92 -10.17 5.72 10.74
C ILE A 92 -9.73 4.36 11.23
N GLN A 93 -9.78 3.34 10.37
CA GLN A 93 -9.39 1.99 10.74
C GLN A 93 -7.94 1.94 11.26
N MET A 94 -6.98 2.55 10.56
CA MET A 94 -5.59 2.62 11.05
C MET A 94 -5.46 3.38 12.38
N VAL A 95 -6.23 4.46 12.57
CA VAL A 95 -6.23 5.17 13.85
C VAL A 95 -6.75 4.26 14.96
N ASP A 96 -7.87 3.59 14.74
CA ASP A 96 -8.51 2.71 15.73
C ASP A 96 -7.67 1.48 16.05
N GLU A 97 -7.11 0.81 15.04
CA GLU A 97 -6.42 -0.47 15.19
C GLU A 97 -5.00 -0.28 15.73
N ASP A 98 -4.26 0.73 15.26
CA ASP A 98 -2.84 0.88 15.57
C ASP A 98 -2.54 2.13 16.41
N ILE A 99 -2.89 3.32 15.91
CA ILE A 99 -2.36 4.57 16.48
C ILE A 99 -2.94 4.84 17.87
N MET A 100 -4.23 4.54 18.11
CA MET A 100 -4.83 4.68 19.44
C MET A 100 -4.25 3.71 20.47
N HIS A 101 -3.51 2.69 20.03
CA HIS A 101 -2.83 1.71 20.87
C HIS A 101 -1.31 1.95 20.99
N GLY A 102 -0.81 3.08 20.48
CA GLY A 102 0.62 3.38 20.54
C GLY A 102 1.45 2.68 19.47
N ARG A 103 0.83 2.10 18.44
CA ARG A 103 1.55 1.47 17.34
C ARG A 103 1.63 2.46 16.17
N VAL A 104 2.83 2.96 15.90
CA VAL A 104 3.12 3.76 14.71
C VAL A 104 4.20 3.06 13.90
N ILE A 105 3.88 2.69 12.66
CA ILE A 105 4.80 2.02 11.74
C ILE A 105 5.59 3.06 10.96
N GLY A 106 6.91 2.87 10.86
CA GLY A 106 7.83 3.69 10.06
C GLY A 106 8.44 4.90 10.76
N GLU A 107 7.86 5.35 11.88
CA GLU A 107 8.38 6.43 12.72
C GLU A 107 7.85 6.30 14.16
N SER A 108 8.40 7.04 15.12
CA SER A 108 7.85 7.07 16.48
C SER A 108 6.57 7.90 16.55
N MET A 109 5.71 7.64 17.53
CA MET A 109 4.51 8.45 17.78
C MET A 109 4.87 9.92 17.99
N HIS A 110 5.98 10.22 18.67
CA HIS A 110 6.44 11.59 18.86
C HIS A 110 6.75 12.32 17.54
N ALA A 111 7.31 11.63 16.55
CA ALA A 111 7.57 12.19 15.21
C ALA A 111 6.27 12.32 14.40
N PHE A 112 5.37 11.35 14.55
CA PHE A 112 4.11 11.29 13.83
C PHE A 112 3.13 12.38 14.25
N LEU A 113 3.01 12.65 15.55
CA LEU A 113 1.99 13.55 16.11
C LEU A 113 2.06 14.98 15.53
N PRO A 114 0.90 15.63 15.31
CA PRO A 114 0.87 17.05 14.99
C PRO A 114 1.38 17.87 16.18
N GLU A 115 1.97 19.03 15.89
CA GLU A 115 2.65 19.87 16.87
C GLU A 115 1.81 20.18 18.11
N HIS A 116 0.52 20.48 17.92
CA HIS A 116 -0.39 20.82 19.03
C HIS A 116 -0.71 19.64 19.98
N LEU A 117 -0.56 18.39 19.52
CA LEU A 117 -0.68 17.20 20.40
C LEU A 117 0.67 16.91 21.06
N ARG A 118 1.76 17.00 20.30
CA ARG A 118 3.12 16.85 20.82
C ARG A 118 3.44 17.83 21.95
N ALA A 119 2.97 19.09 21.83
CA ALA A 119 3.15 20.11 22.86
C ALA A 119 2.44 19.80 24.21
N ARG A 120 1.58 18.78 24.25
CA ARG A 120 0.87 18.33 25.47
C ARG A 120 1.57 17.18 26.19
N LEU A 121 2.64 16.65 25.61
CA LEU A 121 3.39 15.55 26.20
C LEU A 121 4.28 16.07 27.33
N PRO A 122 4.37 15.36 28.47
CA PRO A 122 5.32 15.69 29.51
C PRO A 122 6.74 15.41 29.00
N GLY A 123 7.71 16.16 29.53
CA GLY A 123 9.11 15.95 29.18
C GLY A 123 9.58 14.54 29.55
N GLY A 124 10.28 13.87 28.63
CA GLY A 124 10.87 12.54 28.84
C GLY A 124 9.95 11.36 28.52
N LEU A 125 8.70 11.61 28.08
CA LEU A 125 7.82 10.54 27.61
C LEU A 125 8.20 10.15 26.18
N THR A 126 8.71 8.93 26.01
CA THR A 126 9.24 8.45 24.72
C THR A 126 8.65 7.13 24.25
N ASP A 127 7.96 6.39 25.12
CA ASP A 127 7.28 5.16 24.74
C ASP A 127 5.94 5.49 24.06
N ASP A 128 5.72 4.92 22.87
CA ASP A 128 4.57 5.28 22.03
C ASP A 128 3.23 4.86 22.65
N LYS A 129 3.19 3.77 23.41
CA LYS A 129 2.00 3.32 24.13
C LYS A 129 1.68 4.27 25.28
N ASP A 130 2.69 4.62 26.07
CA ASP A 130 2.50 5.58 27.17
C ASP A 130 2.09 6.97 26.64
N ILE A 131 2.59 7.38 25.46
CA ILE A 131 2.16 8.61 24.78
C ILE A 131 0.67 8.54 24.42
N ALA A 132 0.22 7.44 23.82
CA ALA A 132 -1.19 7.25 23.45
C ALA A 132 -2.09 7.28 24.70
N GLU A 133 -1.76 6.51 25.73
CA GLU A 133 -2.51 6.46 26.99
C GLU A 133 -2.57 7.83 27.68
N HIS A 134 -1.46 8.58 27.70
CA HIS A 134 -1.41 9.94 28.23
C HIS A 134 -2.35 10.87 27.48
N LEU A 135 -2.30 10.86 26.14
CA LEU A 135 -3.17 11.72 25.31
C LEU A 135 -4.64 11.36 25.48
N ILE A 136 -4.99 10.06 25.55
CA ILE A 136 -6.36 9.59 25.82
C ILE A 136 -6.83 10.09 27.18
N HIS A 137 -6.02 9.97 28.22
CA HIS A 137 -6.37 10.44 29.57
C HIS A 137 -6.64 11.95 29.61
N HIS A 138 -5.87 12.75 28.89
CA HIS A 138 -5.95 14.22 28.95
C HIS A 138 -6.96 14.85 27.98
N LEU A 139 -7.20 14.22 26.82
CA LEU A 139 -8.09 14.75 25.78
C LEU A 139 -9.43 14.03 25.73
N GLY A 140 -9.47 12.77 26.18
CA GLY A 140 -10.53 11.83 25.89
C GLY A 140 -10.34 11.14 24.53
N TRP A 141 -10.78 9.89 24.45
CA TRP A 141 -10.65 9.03 23.27
C TRP A 141 -11.19 9.69 22.00
N GLU A 142 -12.44 10.19 22.02
CA GLU A 142 -13.11 10.74 20.83
C GLU A 142 -12.37 11.95 20.23
N LYS A 143 -11.84 12.85 21.07
CA LYS A 143 -11.14 14.05 20.61
C LYS A 143 -9.79 13.71 20.01
N LEU A 144 -9.06 12.77 20.63
CA LEU A 144 -7.79 12.29 20.10
C LEU A 144 -8.00 11.57 18.78
N HIS A 145 -8.96 10.64 18.73
CA HIS A 145 -9.33 9.92 17.51
C HIS A 145 -9.62 10.90 16.36
N GLN A 146 -10.52 11.86 16.55
CA GLN A 146 -10.84 12.87 15.52
C GLN A 146 -9.62 13.69 15.09
N ALA A 147 -8.76 14.08 16.03
CA ALA A 147 -7.55 14.84 15.73
C ALA A 147 -6.54 14.03 14.92
N LEU A 148 -6.36 12.74 15.25
CA LEU A 148 -5.46 11.83 14.53
C LEU A 148 -5.98 11.50 13.13
N THR A 149 -7.28 11.19 12.98
CA THR A 149 -7.87 10.97 11.65
C THR A 149 -7.70 12.20 10.77
N GLN A 150 -7.95 13.40 11.32
CA GLN A 150 -7.77 14.64 10.58
C GLN A 150 -6.30 14.89 10.23
N HIS A 151 -5.38 14.57 11.14
CA HIS A 151 -3.94 14.68 10.92
C HIS A 151 -3.47 13.78 9.79
N MET A 152 -3.87 12.51 9.76
CA MET A 152 -3.56 11.61 8.64
C MET A 152 -4.12 12.13 7.32
N ALA A 153 -5.36 12.62 7.33
CA ALA A 153 -5.94 13.23 6.14
C ALA A 153 -5.15 14.47 5.67
N ASN A 154 -4.57 15.25 6.59
CA ASN A 154 -3.70 16.38 6.25
C ASN A 154 -2.38 15.91 5.64
N ILE A 155 -1.71 14.93 6.28
CA ILE A 155 -0.50 14.28 5.75
C ILE A 155 -0.72 13.86 4.30
N GLY A 156 -1.84 13.18 4.03
CA GLY A 156 -2.12 12.68 2.69
C GLY A 156 -2.24 13.79 1.63
N ARG A 157 -2.90 14.89 1.98
CA ARG A 157 -3.03 16.06 1.09
C ARG A 157 -1.71 16.81 0.90
N GLU A 158 -0.93 16.94 1.96
CA GLU A 158 0.35 17.65 1.95
C GLU A 158 1.41 16.91 1.11
N GLY A 159 1.48 15.58 1.24
CA GLY A 159 2.39 14.74 0.45
C GLY A 159 1.98 14.56 -1.02
N ALA A 160 0.75 14.94 -1.39
CA ALA A 160 0.17 14.62 -2.68
C ALA A 160 0.96 15.15 -3.89
N SER A 161 1.48 16.38 -3.76
CA SER A 161 2.22 17.03 -4.85
C SER A 161 3.56 16.38 -5.10
N GLU A 162 4.27 15.96 -4.05
CA GLU A 162 5.54 15.27 -4.18
C GLU A 162 5.36 13.86 -4.76
N ALA A 163 4.38 13.11 -4.25
CA ALA A 163 4.01 11.79 -4.79
C ALA A 163 3.69 11.86 -6.29
N ARG A 164 2.91 12.87 -6.70
CA ARG A 164 2.63 13.14 -8.11
C ARG A 164 3.90 13.43 -8.91
N ASN A 165 4.79 14.28 -8.41
CA ASN A 165 6.04 14.61 -9.11
C ASN A 165 6.93 13.37 -9.29
N ARG A 166 7.02 12.51 -8.27
CA ARG A 166 7.74 11.24 -8.34
C ARG A 166 7.13 10.31 -9.39
N TYR A 167 5.80 10.17 -9.40
CA TYR A 167 5.10 9.43 -10.45
C TYR A 167 5.44 9.95 -11.85
N GLN A 168 5.34 11.25 -12.07
CA GLN A 168 5.62 11.85 -13.39
C GLN A 168 7.09 11.76 -13.79
N SER A 169 8.01 11.67 -12.83
CA SER A 169 9.45 11.49 -13.11
C SER A 169 9.77 10.15 -13.76
N SER A 170 8.87 9.16 -13.65
CA SER A 170 8.96 7.89 -14.39
C SER A 170 8.67 8.03 -15.89
N GLY A 171 8.11 9.18 -16.32
CA GLY A 171 7.64 9.41 -17.70
C GLY A 171 6.19 9.00 -17.94
N LEU A 172 5.53 8.37 -16.95
CA LEU A 172 4.11 8.07 -17.02
C LEU A 172 3.23 9.31 -16.80
N ASP A 173 2.10 9.37 -17.50
CA ASP A 173 1.11 10.43 -17.43
C ASP A 173 0.19 10.19 -16.23
N TYR A 174 0.37 11.05 -15.23
CA TYR A 174 -0.39 11.02 -13.99
C TYR A 174 -1.91 11.13 -14.20
N ALA A 175 -2.38 11.77 -15.27
CA ALA A 175 -3.81 11.88 -15.57
C ALA A 175 -4.43 10.54 -16.00
N ARG A 176 -3.62 9.56 -16.41
CA ARG A 176 -4.09 8.27 -16.93
C ARG A 176 -4.13 7.15 -15.90
N ARG A 177 -3.72 7.43 -14.65
CA ARG A 177 -3.64 6.44 -13.57
C ARG A 177 -4.93 5.65 -13.37
N SER A 178 -6.09 6.28 -13.52
CA SER A 178 -7.39 5.59 -13.39
C SER A 178 -7.57 4.53 -14.47
N ALA A 179 -7.33 4.89 -15.73
CA ALA A 179 -7.45 3.96 -16.86
C ALA A 179 -6.37 2.86 -16.80
N LEU A 180 -5.14 3.23 -16.46
CA LEU A 180 -4.03 2.29 -16.28
C LEU A 180 -4.34 1.28 -15.17
N GLY A 181 -4.86 1.74 -14.02
CA GLY A 181 -5.22 0.85 -12.91
C GLY A 181 -6.30 -0.16 -13.27
N LEU A 182 -7.32 0.23 -14.04
CA LEU A 182 -8.35 -0.70 -14.51
C LEU A 182 -7.79 -1.72 -15.51
N ALA A 183 -6.91 -1.30 -16.41
CA ALA A 183 -6.26 -2.19 -17.36
C ALA A 183 -5.35 -3.20 -16.64
N MET A 184 -4.54 -2.73 -15.68
CA MET A 184 -3.71 -3.59 -14.84
C MET A 184 -4.56 -4.57 -14.02
N GLN A 185 -5.67 -4.12 -13.43
CA GLN A 185 -6.59 -4.98 -12.68
C GLN A 185 -7.14 -6.12 -13.56
N THR A 186 -7.57 -5.82 -14.78
CA THR A 186 -8.08 -6.84 -15.73
C THR A 186 -7.01 -7.89 -16.07
N LEU A 187 -5.75 -7.46 -16.23
CA LEU A 187 -4.64 -8.39 -16.45
C LEU A 187 -4.35 -9.21 -15.19
N PHE A 188 -4.43 -8.58 -14.03
CA PHE A 188 -4.14 -9.21 -12.75
C PHE A 188 -5.15 -10.30 -12.40
N GLU A 189 -6.45 -10.07 -12.63
CA GLU A 189 -7.51 -11.09 -12.49
C GLU A 189 -7.19 -12.37 -13.25
N ARG A 190 -6.65 -12.24 -14.47
CA ARG A 190 -6.27 -13.40 -15.29
C ARG A 190 -5.04 -14.12 -14.73
N ALA A 191 -4.05 -13.38 -14.26
CA ALA A 191 -2.83 -13.96 -13.71
C ALA A 191 -3.09 -14.65 -12.36
N ASP A 192 -3.90 -14.05 -11.50
CA ASP A 192 -4.27 -14.62 -10.20
C ASP A 192 -5.12 -15.88 -10.38
N ALA A 193 -6.14 -15.85 -11.25
CA ALA A 193 -6.94 -17.03 -11.58
C ALA A 193 -6.11 -18.16 -12.21
N LEU A 194 -5.07 -17.83 -12.99
CA LEU A 194 -4.15 -18.82 -13.54
C LEU A 194 -3.33 -19.49 -12.44
N ALA A 195 -2.77 -18.71 -11.49
CA ALA A 195 -1.98 -19.25 -10.39
C ALA A 195 -2.83 -20.14 -9.46
N GLU A 196 -4.05 -19.71 -9.14
CA GLU A 196 -5.01 -20.48 -8.33
C GLU A 196 -5.47 -21.74 -9.07
N GLY A 197 -5.92 -21.61 -10.32
CA GLY A 197 -6.45 -22.73 -11.10
C GLY A 197 -5.42 -23.80 -11.46
N ALA A 198 -4.14 -23.43 -11.50
CA ALA A 198 -3.03 -24.35 -11.75
C ALA A 198 -2.27 -24.76 -10.47
N ASP A 199 -2.79 -24.39 -9.30
CA ASP A 199 -2.25 -24.74 -7.98
C ASP A 199 -0.74 -24.43 -7.87
N TRP A 200 -0.37 -23.20 -8.22
CA TRP A 200 1.02 -22.79 -8.13
C TRP A 200 1.47 -22.73 -6.68
N GLU A 201 2.68 -23.23 -6.42
CA GLU A 201 3.38 -23.02 -5.15
C GLU A 201 4.03 -21.64 -5.09
N LYS A 202 4.70 -21.26 -6.20
CA LYS A 202 5.39 -19.99 -6.39
C LYS A 202 5.27 -19.56 -7.84
N GLY A 203 5.30 -18.26 -8.11
CA GLY A 203 5.29 -17.70 -9.45
C GLY A 203 5.99 -16.34 -9.48
N GLN A 204 6.39 -15.91 -10.67
CA GLN A 204 6.99 -14.60 -10.89
C GLN A 204 6.27 -13.89 -12.03
N GLY A 205 6.13 -12.58 -11.90
CA GLY A 205 5.49 -11.74 -12.89
C GLY A 205 6.17 -10.38 -12.98
N ARG A 206 5.87 -9.66 -14.06
CA ARG A 206 6.25 -8.26 -14.21
C ARG A 206 5.20 -7.51 -15.00
N PHE A 207 4.75 -6.39 -14.45
CA PHE A 207 4.02 -5.40 -15.21
C PHE A 207 4.99 -4.57 -16.05
N LEU A 208 4.63 -4.34 -17.31
CA LEU A 208 5.27 -3.36 -18.19
C LEU A 208 4.26 -2.25 -18.40
N LEU A 209 4.56 -1.06 -17.88
CA LEU A 209 3.65 0.07 -17.84
C LEU A 209 4.13 1.13 -18.82
N MET A 210 3.25 1.49 -19.76
CA MET A 210 3.41 2.58 -20.70
C MET A 210 2.21 3.53 -20.54
N ASN A 211 2.25 4.69 -21.21
CA ASN A 211 1.14 5.62 -21.15
C ASN A 211 -0.12 5.03 -21.81
N ASP A 212 0.05 4.42 -22.98
CA ASP A 212 -1.04 3.93 -23.82
C ASP A 212 -1.33 2.43 -23.68
N ASP A 213 -0.49 1.70 -22.96
CA ASP A 213 -0.58 0.25 -22.86
C ASP A 213 -0.06 -0.26 -21.52
N CYS A 214 -0.51 -1.45 -21.13
CA CYS A 214 0.09 -2.22 -20.05
C CYS A 214 0.11 -3.70 -20.41
N GLU A 215 1.22 -4.35 -20.08
CA GLU A 215 1.39 -5.79 -20.28
C GLU A 215 1.71 -6.43 -18.92
N LEU A 216 1.21 -7.65 -18.68
CA LEU A 216 1.62 -8.48 -17.55
C LEU A 216 2.26 -9.75 -18.10
N ARG A 217 3.57 -9.89 -17.90
CA ARG A 217 4.31 -11.11 -18.25
C ARG A 217 4.44 -11.97 -17.02
N ILE A 218 4.01 -13.23 -17.12
CA ILE A 218 4.10 -14.20 -16.04
C ILE A 218 5.03 -15.34 -16.47
N GLU A 219 5.93 -15.73 -15.58
CA GLU A 219 6.80 -16.88 -15.73
C GLU A 219 6.13 -18.10 -15.10
N VAL A 220 5.53 -18.95 -15.94
CA VAL A 220 4.81 -20.13 -15.50
C VAL A 220 5.78 -21.15 -14.92
N PRO A 221 5.55 -21.65 -13.69
CA PRO A 221 6.36 -22.71 -13.10
C PRO A 221 6.29 -23.97 -13.96
N GLN A 222 7.45 -24.48 -14.40
CA GLN A 222 7.50 -25.77 -15.11
C GLN A 222 7.68 -26.92 -14.11
N PRO A 223 6.82 -27.94 -14.12
CA PRO A 223 7.03 -29.13 -13.28
C PRO A 223 8.25 -29.89 -13.79
N LEU A 224 9.34 -29.88 -13.00
CA LEU A 224 10.51 -30.71 -13.26
C LEU A 224 10.22 -32.15 -12.84
N ARG A 225 10.21 -33.08 -13.81
CA ARG A 225 10.08 -34.51 -13.55
C ARG A 225 11.41 -35.19 -13.79
N PHE A 226 11.98 -35.75 -12.74
CA PHE A 226 13.17 -36.61 -12.83
C PHE A 226 12.70 -38.06 -12.74
N ASN A 227 12.93 -38.84 -13.79
CA ASN A 227 12.71 -40.28 -13.77
C ASN A 227 14.05 -40.95 -13.45
N MET A 228 14.10 -41.74 -12.38
CA MET A 228 15.19 -42.68 -12.16
C MET A 228 14.99 -43.89 -13.08
N PRO A 229 16.06 -44.45 -13.67
CA PRO A 229 15.99 -45.68 -14.47
C PRO A 229 15.54 -46.89 -13.65
#